data_AF-X1IIT6-F1
#
_entry.id   AF-X1IIT6-F1
#
_cell.length_a   1.000
_cell.length_b   1.000
_cell.length_c   1.000
_cell.angle_alpha   90.00
_cell.angle_beta   90.00
_cell.angle_gamma   90.00
#
_symmetry.space_group_name_H-M   'P 1'
#
loop_
_entity.id
_entity.type
_entity.pdbx_description
1 polymer ?
#
loop_
_entity_poly.entity_id
_entity_poly.type
_entity_poly.pdbx_seq_one_letter_code
_entity_poly.pdbx_strand_id
1 'polypeptide(L)'
;FSKQTGLSIKIDKIYIFLDEIQKLSNFQNQLKVYYDLYPNLKFYISGSTSLFIKKKTQESLAGRISRTILNPLMFPEYLYFKEKKNLLVRPQMVFQELEDEFERFLQSQFVECVFMQNDTERRNYLISILRKIIFEDIPPVFSVQNPELLWSLVKLIGAKPGIYIDYSHLSQEIGISNKTISSYLYYLEEAFIVKKVYNFSTNSLGLIKSV
;
A
#
# COMPACT_ATOMS: atom_id res chain seq x y z
N PHE A 1 26.45 -6.15 20.44
CA PHE A 1 26.77 -5.05 19.51
C PHE A 1 28.22 -4.57 19.64
N SER A 2 28.56 -3.66 20.56
CA SER A 2 29.92 -3.05 20.59
C SER A 2 31.08 -4.05 20.72
N LYS A 3 30.90 -5.13 21.48
CA LYS A 3 31.90 -6.22 21.56
C LYS A 3 32.07 -7.00 20.25
N GLN A 4 31.04 -7.05 19.40
CA GLN A 4 31.04 -7.81 18.15
C GLN A 4 31.41 -6.95 16.94
N THR A 5 31.05 -5.67 16.94
CA THR A 5 31.26 -4.75 15.81
C THR A 5 32.45 -3.81 16.02
N GLY A 6 32.96 -3.67 17.24
CA GLY A 6 33.96 -2.66 17.60
C GLY A 6 33.42 -1.23 17.61
N LEU A 7 32.14 -1.01 17.28
CA LEU A 7 31.52 0.30 17.19
C LEU A 7 30.91 0.73 18.53
N SER A 8 31.08 2.00 18.86
CA SER A 8 30.50 2.66 20.04
C SER A 8 29.25 3.43 19.66
N ILE A 9 28.11 3.07 20.26
CA ILE A 9 26.82 3.76 20.06
C ILE A 9 26.88 5.26 20.44
N LYS A 10 27.82 5.64 21.30
CA LYS A 10 27.99 7.02 21.75
C LYS A 10 28.83 7.87 20.80
N ILE A 11 29.66 7.27 19.95
CA ILE A 11 30.65 7.98 19.13
C ILE A 11 30.35 7.81 17.65
N ASP A 12 30.10 6.57 17.24
CA ASP A 12 29.94 6.21 15.85
C ASP A 12 28.49 6.38 15.38
N LYS A 13 28.34 6.84 14.14
CA LYS A 13 27.03 6.89 13.49
C LYS A 13 26.61 5.48 13.07
N ILE A 14 25.51 4.98 13.62
CA ILE A 14 25.04 3.61 13.40
C ILE A 14 23.66 3.65 12.76
N TYR A 15 23.50 2.85 11.72
CA TYR A 15 22.24 2.65 11.02
C TYR A 15 21.65 1.30 11.39
N ILE A 16 20.39 1.28 11.82
CA ILE A 16 19.65 0.07 12.16
C ILE A 16 18.49 -0.05 11.18
N PHE A 17 18.45 -1.16 10.45
CA PHE A 17 17.39 -1.51 9.53
C PHE A 17 16.51 -2.58 10.19
N LEU A 18 15.23 -2.28 10.37
CA LEU A 18 14.27 -3.18 10.97
C LEU A 18 13.18 -3.48 9.93
N ASP A 19 13.19 -4.72 9.47
CA ASP A 19 12.19 -5.21 8.53
C ASP A 19 10.93 -5.66 9.27
N GLU A 20 9.75 -5.38 8.72
CA GLU A 20 8.45 -5.82 9.26
C GLU A 20 8.23 -5.42 10.74
N ILE A 21 8.59 -4.17 11.08
CA ILE A 21 8.62 -3.68 12.48
C ILE A 21 7.26 -3.78 13.17
N GLN A 22 6.16 -3.80 12.41
CA GLN A 22 4.81 -3.93 12.94
C GLN A 22 4.53 -5.26 13.63
N LYS A 23 5.34 -6.30 13.38
CA LYS A 23 5.27 -7.58 14.10
C LYS A 23 5.74 -7.46 15.55
N LEU A 24 6.55 -6.44 15.86
CA LEU A 24 7.01 -6.17 17.21
C LEU A 24 5.96 -5.34 17.96
N SER A 25 5.43 -5.87 19.07
CA SER A 25 4.53 -5.12 19.93
C SER A 25 5.25 -3.94 20.59
N ASN A 26 4.56 -2.82 20.72
CA ASN A 26 5.08 -1.61 21.40
C ASN A 26 6.39 -1.06 20.79
N PHE A 27 6.67 -1.32 19.51
CA PHE A 27 7.90 -0.89 18.86
C PHE A 27 8.08 0.63 18.88
N GLN A 28 6.99 1.40 18.85
CA GLN A 28 7.06 2.85 18.74
C GLN A 28 7.69 3.49 19.97
N ASN A 29 7.27 3.05 21.16
CA ASN A 29 7.82 3.54 22.43
C ASN A 29 9.29 3.11 22.58
N GLN A 30 9.63 1.90 22.16
CA GLN A 30 11.01 1.43 22.18
C GLN A 30 11.90 2.29 21.28
N LEU A 31 11.49 2.50 20.01
CA LEU A 31 12.23 3.34 19.06
C LEU A 31 12.35 4.78 19.54
N LYS A 32 11.29 5.35 20.12
CA LYS A 32 11.32 6.70 20.70
C LYS A 32 12.41 6.82 21.76
N VAL A 33 12.46 5.89 22.70
CA VAL A 33 13.46 5.89 23.79
C VAL A 33 14.88 5.83 23.22
N TYR A 34 15.15 4.92 22.27
CA TYR A 34 16.49 4.82 21.69
C TYR A 34 16.86 6.03 20.84
N TYR A 35 15.92 6.57 20.07
CA TYR A 35 16.14 7.76 19.26
C TYR A 35 16.47 8.98 20.13
N ASP A 36 15.72 9.19 21.22
CA ASP A 36 15.91 10.33 22.12
C ASP A 36 17.22 10.21 22.95
N LEU A 37 17.61 8.98 23.34
CA LEU A 37 18.82 8.75 24.14
C LEU A 37 20.12 8.73 23.33
N TYR A 38 20.08 8.37 22.04
CA TYR A 38 21.27 8.12 21.23
C TYR A 38 21.20 8.85 19.88
N PRO A 39 21.68 10.10 19.80
CA PRO A 39 21.59 10.92 18.57
C PRO A 39 22.29 10.33 17.34
N ASN A 40 23.31 9.50 17.56
CA ASN A 40 24.09 8.83 16.52
C ASN A 40 23.42 7.58 15.95
N LEU A 41 22.34 7.10 16.58
CA LEU A 41 21.52 6.01 16.04
C LEU A 41 20.50 6.56 15.04
N LYS A 42 20.44 5.93 13.86
CA LYS A 42 19.44 6.19 12.82
C LYS A 42 18.70 4.92 12.49
N PHE A 43 17.37 4.98 12.53
CA PHE A 43 16.50 3.84 12.28
C PHE A 43 15.86 3.97 10.90
N TYR A 44 15.95 2.90 10.12
CA TYR A 44 15.16 2.67 8.93
C TYR A 44 14.24 1.49 9.22
N ILE A 45 12.94 1.71 9.08
CA ILE A 45 11.93 0.70 9.39
C ILE A 45 11.08 0.45 8.16
N SER A 46 10.76 -0.81 7.89
CA SER A 46 9.78 -1.20 6.88
C SER A 46 8.54 -1.77 7.56
N GLY A 47 7.46 -1.86 6.80
CA GLY A 47 6.30 -2.65 7.16
C GLY A 47 5.33 -2.74 6.01
N SER A 48 4.99 -3.97 5.61
CA SER A 48 4.02 -4.27 4.56
C SER A 48 2.63 -3.68 4.81
N THR A 49 2.24 -3.50 6.07
CA THR A 49 0.98 -2.85 6.44
C THR A 49 1.21 -1.43 6.94
N SER A 50 1.05 -0.44 6.05
CA SER A 50 1.00 1.00 6.39
C SER A 50 0.00 1.29 7.51
N LEU A 51 -1.04 0.47 7.60
CA LEU A 51 -2.12 0.43 8.57
C LEU A 51 -1.66 0.40 10.03
N PHE A 52 -0.80 -0.56 10.38
CA PHE A 52 -0.27 -0.69 11.75
C PHE A 52 0.65 0.47 12.08
N ILE A 53 1.39 0.95 11.08
CA ILE A 53 2.28 2.09 11.24
C ILE A 53 1.40 3.33 11.49
N LYS A 54 0.54 3.75 10.56
CA LYS A 54 -0.31 4.95 10.64
C LYS A 54 -1.08 5.09 11.96
N LYS A 55 -1.89 4.10 12.35
CA LYS A 55 -2.79 4.24 13.51
C LYS A 55 -2.06 4.37 14.85
N LYS A 56 -0.87 3.78 15.01
CA LYS A 56 -0.11 3.78 16.29
C LYS A 56 1.11 4.72 16.31
N THR A 57 1.68 5.10 15.16
CA THR A 57 2.80 6.08 15.11
C THR A 57 2.33 7.53 15.19
N GLN A 58 1.07 7.84 14.86
CA GLN A 58 0.55 9.21 14.96
C GLN A 58 0.57 9.74 16.40
N GLU A 59 0.46 8.86 17.40
CA GLU A 59 0.45 9.26 18.82
C GLU A 59 1.86 9.35 19.44
N SER A 60 2.80 8.48 19.06
CA SER A 60 4.05 8.26 19.82
C SER A 60 5.33 8.73 19.14
N LEU A 61 5.37 8.79 17.79
CA LEU A 61 6.55 9.14 17.00
C LEU A 61 6.36 10.42 16.17
N ALA A 62 5.33 11.22 16.47
CA ALA A 62 5.06 12.49 15.80
C ALA A 62 6.32 13.40 15.80
N GLY A 63 6.66 13.94 14.63
CA GLY A 63 7.84 14.78 14.40
C GLY A 63 9.19 14.06 14.38
N ARG A 64 9.26 12.76 14.72
CA ARG A 64 10.51 11.97 14.74
C ARG A 64 10.62 10.97 13.59
N ILE A 65 9.53 10.74 12.87
CA ILE A 65 9.44 9.79 11.77
C ILE A 65 9.25 10.51 10.44
N SER A 66 10.05 10.15 9.45
CA SER A 66 9.80 10.49 8.04
C SER A 66 9.30 9.24 7.33
N ARG A 67 8.28 9.40 6.48
CA ARG A 67 7.65 8.28 5.77
C ARG A 67 7.86 8.41 4.28
N THR A 68 8.17 7.27 3.67
CA THR A 68 8.18 7.11 2.22
C THR A 68 7.29 5.93 1.89
N ILE A 69 6.41 6.10 0.91
CA ILE A 69 5.56 5.02 0.39
C ILE A 69 6.24 4.49 -0.87
N LEU A 70 6.48 3.18 -0.90
CA LEU A 70 6.94 2.48 -2.10
C LEU A 70 5.71 1.92 -2.82
N ASN A 71 5.43 2.47 -4.00
CA ASN A 71 4.32 2.01 -4.84
C ASN A 71 4.76 0.79 -5.68
N PRO A 72 3.80 0.03 -6.24
CA PRO A 72 4.10 -0.87 -7.35
C PRO A 72 4.81 -0.13 -8.49
N LEU A 73 5.46 -0.90 -9.36
CA LEU A 73 6.19 -0.35 -10.50
C LEU A 73 5.31 0.57 -11.31
N MET A 74 5.86 1.73 -11.67
CA MET A 74 5.30 2.56 -12.73
C MET A 74 5.64 1.94 -14.09
N PHE A 75 4.85 2.27 -15.12
CA PHE A 75 5.08 1.73 -16.46
C PHE A 75 6.51 1.93 -17.01
N PRO A 76 7.17 3.09 -16.82
CA PRO A 76 8.58 3.24 -17.19
C PRO A 76 9.54 2.34 -16.43
N GLU A 77 9.28 2.07 -15.14
CA GLU A 77 10.08 1.16 -14.33
C GLU A 77 9.89 -0.28 -14.79
N TYR A 78 8.66 -0.68 -15.10
CA TYR A 78 8.36 -1.97 -15.73
C TYR A 78 9.15 -2.15 -17.03
N LEU A 79 9.11 -1.17 -17.94
CA LEU A 79 9.88 -1.23 -19.19
C LEU A 79 11.39 -1.26 -18.95
N TYR A 80 11.87 -0.61 -17.89
CA TYR A 80 13.27 -0.71 -17.47
C TYR A 80 13.63 -2.15 -17.06
N PHE A 81 12.82 -2.81 -16.24
CA PHE A 81 13.03 -4.21 -15.85
C PHE A 81 12.90 -5.20 -17.02
N LYS A 82 12.12 -4.85 -18.05
CA LYS A 82 11.98 -5.64 -19.29
C LYS A 82 13.08 -5.35 -20.32
N GLU A 83 14.03 -4.46 -20.02
CA GLU A 83 15.05 -3.98 -20.97
C GLU A 83 14.45 -3.30 -22.22
N LYS A 84 13.21 -2.81 -22.11
CA LYS A 84 12.42 -2.18 -23.18
C LYS A 84 12.26 -0.67 -23.02
N LYS A 85 13.09 -0.01 -22.20
CA LYS A 85 13.03 1.45 -21.98
C LYS A 85 13.08 2.29 -23.27
N ASN A 86 13.68 1.75 -24.33
CA ASN A 86 13.79 2.43 -25.63
C ASN A 86 12.44 2.65 -26.32
N LEU A 87 11.40 1.89 -25.96
CA LEU A 87 10.04 2.09 -26.50
C LEU A 87 9.47 3.48 -26.16
N LEU A 88 9.95 4.10 -25.07
CA LEU A 88 9.51 5.44 -24.67
C LEU A 88 10.22 6.57 -25.43
N VAL A 89 11.23 6.29 -26.25
CA VAL A 89 11.99 7.33 -26.98
C VAL A 89 11.18 7.91 -28.13
N ARG A 90 10.40 7.07 -28.84
CA ARG A 90 9.50 7.48 -29.94
C ARG A 90 8.18 6.71 -29.88
N PRO A 91 7.34 6.94 -28.87
CA PRO A 91 6.15 6.11 -28.61
C PRO A 91 5.17 6.10 -29.78
N GLN A 92 5.09 7.18 -30.57
CA GLN A 92 4.22 7.28 -31.74
C GLN A 92 4.59 6.27 -32.85
N MET A 93 5.87 5.86 -32.94
CA MET A 93 6.35 4.93 -33.97
C MET A 93 6.16 3.47 -33.57
N VAL A 94 5.95 3.19 -32.27
CA VAL A 94 5.86 1.84 -31.70
C VAL A 94 4.58 1.68 -30.88
N PHE A 95 3.52 2.40 -31.25
CA PHE A 95 2.28 2.49 -30.46
C PHE A 95 1.70 1.11 -30.14
N GLN A 96 1.64 0.20 -31.12
CA GLN A 96 1.13 -1.16 -30.92
C GLN A 96 1.97 -1.96 -29.92
N GLU A 97 3.29 -1.94 -30.03
CA GLU A 97 4.16 -2.65 -29.07
C GLU A 97 4.04 -2.03 -27.66
N LEU A 98 3.90 -0.71 -27.58
CA LEU A 98 3.72 -0.01 -26.31
C LEU A 98 2.38 -0.36 -25.66
N GLU A 99 1.31 -0.46 -26.44
CA GLU A 99 -0.02 -0.89 -26.01
C GLU A 99 0.02 -2.33 -25.50
N ASP A 100 0.67 -3.25 -26.23
CA ASP A 100 0.86 -4.64 -25.80
C ASP A 100 1.64 -4.75 -24.48
N GLU A 101 2.71 -3.97 -24.31
CA GLU A 101 3.46 -3.92 -23.06
C GLU A 101 2.65 -3.26 -21.94
N PHE A 102 1.78 -2.30 -22.25
CA PHE A 102 0.92 -1.65 -21.26
C PHE A 102 -0.13 -2.62 -20.72
N GLU A 103 -0.78 -3.41 -21.58
CA GLU A 103 -1.72 -4.46 -21.17
C GLU A 103 -1.04 -5.52 -20.29
N ARG A 104 0.19 -5.94 -20.65
CA ARG A 104 0.99 -6.83 -19.79
C ARG A 104 1.36 -6.18 -18.46
N PHE A 105 1.70 -4.90 -18.47
CA PHE A 105 2.03 -4.12 -17.29
C PHE A 105 0.86 -4.02 -16.31
N LEU A 106 -0.38 -3.85 -16.78
CA LEU A 106 -1.57 -3.79 -15.91
C LEU A 106 -1.72 -5.03 -15.01
N GLN A 107 -1.13 -6.15 -15.41
CA GLN A 107 -1.11 -7.40 -14.65
C GLN A 107 0.26 -7.72 -14.02
N SER A 108 1.26 -6.84 -14.17
CA SER A 108 2.66 -7.11 -13.82
C SER A 108 3.34 -5.98 -13.05
N GLN A 109 2.56 -5.23 -12.26
CA GLN A 109 3.06 -4.06 -11.52
C GLN A 109 3.98 -4.42 -10.34
N PHE A 110 3.97 -5.67 -9.89
CA PHE A 110 4.93 -6.18 -8.90
C PHE A 110 6.18 -6.73 -9.61
N VAL A 111 7.36 -6.50 -9.05
CA VAL A 111 8.65 -6.93 -9.62
C VAL A 111 8.65 -8.43 -9.91
N GLU A 112 8.08 -9.23 -9.01
CA GLU A 112 7.93 -10.68 -9.14
C GLU A 112 7.11 -11.07 -10.37
N CYS A 113 6.10 -10.26 -10.72
CA CYS A 113 5.21 -10.52 -11.86
C CYS A 113 5.83 -10.15 -13.21
N VAL A 114 6.85 -9.28 -13.25
CA VAL A 114 7.48 -8.80 -14.49
C VAL A 114 8.06 -9.95 -15.31
N PHE A 115 8.59 -10.97 -14.63
CA PHE A 115 9.29 -12.10 -15.23
C PHE A 115 8.42 -13.36 -15.38
N MET A 116 7.19 -13.35 -14.82
CA MET A 116 6.25 -14.46 -14.96
C MET A 116 5.75 -14.56 -16.41
N GLN A 117 5.91 -15.74 -17.01
CA GLN A 117 5.48 -16.00 -18.39
C GLN A 117 4.05 -16.50 -18.49
N ASN A 118 3.52 -17.11 -17.41
CA ASN A 118 2.19 -17.68 -17.38
C ASN A 118 1.19 -16.69 -16.76
N ASP A 119 0.23 -16.24 -17.57
CA ASP A 119 -0.81 -15.29 -17.14
C ASP A 119 -1.67 -15.84 -15.99
N THR A 120 -1.93 -17.15 -15.96
CA THR A 120 -2.72 -17.80 -14.90
C THR A 120 -1.94 -17.82 -13.59
N GLU A 121 -0.65 -18.15 -13.64
CA GLU A 121 0.23 -18.11 -12.48
C GLU A 121 0.31 -16.70 -11.89
N ARG A 122 0.55 -15.70 -12.76
CA ARG A 122 0.59 -14.28 -12.39
C ARG A 122 -0.71 -13.82 -11.73
N ARG A 123 -1.85 -14.16 -12.33
CA ARG A 123 -3.18 -13.86 -11.76
C ARG A 123 -3.36 -14.50 -10.39
N ASN A 124 -3.00 -15.78 -10.23
CA ASN A 124 -3.12 -16.49 -8.97
C ASN A 124 -2.22 -15.89 -7.88
N TYR A 125 -1.02 -15.47 -8.24
CA TYR A 125 -0.12 -14.75 -7.35
C TYR A 125 -0.71 -13.42 -6.88
N LEU A 126 -1.23 -12.59 -7.78
CA LEU A 126 -1.88 -11.32 -7.42
C LEU A 126 -3.11 -11.54 -6.52
N ILE A 127 -3.94 -12.54 -6.85
CA ILE A 127 -5.10 -12.89 -6.03
C ILE A 127 -4.67 -13.38 -4.65
N SER A 128 -3.58 -14.14 -4.53
CA SER A 128 -3.10 -14.61 -3.23
C SER A 128 -2.64 -13.46 -2.34
N ILE A 129 -1.95 -12.46 -2.91
CA ILE A 129 -1.59 -11.22 -2.20
C ILE A 129 -2.83 -10.49 -1.71
N LEU A 130 -3.81 -10.27 -2.60
CA LEU A 130 -5.06 -9.61 -2.22
C LEU A 130 -5.79 -10.38 -1.10
N ARG A 131 -5.89 -11.71 -1.21
CA ARG A 131 -6.53 -12.54 -0.19
C ARG A 131 -5.81 -12.42 1.15
N LYS A 132 -4.48 -12.51 1.18
CA LYS A 132 -3.72 -12.32 2.41
C LYS A 132 -4.02 -10.97 3.06
N ILE A 133 -4.02 -9.88 2.29
CA ILE A 133 -4.30 -8.54 2.83
C ILE A 133 -5.72 -8.48 3.41
N ILE A 134 -6.71 -8.98 2.68
CA ILE A 134 -8.13 -8.89 3.06
C ILE A 134 -8.48 -9.79 4.25
N PHE A 135 -7.95 -11.00 4.29
CA PHE A 135 -8.34 -12.02 5.29
C PHE A 135 -7.38 -12.11 6.48
N GLU A 136 -6.13 -11.68 6.35
CA GLU A 136 -5.12 -11.82 7.41
C GLU A 136 -4.64 -10.45 7.94
N ASP A 137 -4.38 -9.47 7.06
CA ASP A 137 -3.73 -8.21 7.50
C ASP A 137 -4.72 -7.15 7.99
N ILE A 138 -5.83 -6.91 7.27
CA ILE A 138 -6.84 -5.91 7.62
C ILE A 138 -7.62 -6.27 8.91
N PRO A 139 -8.13 -7.51 9.09
CA PRO A 139 -8.99 -7.83 10.22
C PRO A 139 -8.42 -7.53 11.61
N PRO A 140 -7.15 -7.87 11.95
CA PRO A 140 -6.59 -7.57 13.27
C PRO A 140 -6.38 -6.06 13.52
N VAL A 141 -6.21 -5.23 12.48
CA VAL A 141 -5.99 -3.78 12.63
C VAL A 141 -7.28 -3.05 12.98
N PHE A 142 -8.37 -3.41 12.29
CA PHE A 142 -9.64 -2.70 12.34
C PHE A 142 -10.76 -3.46 13.04
N SER A 143 -10.45 -4.64 13.59
CA SER A 143 -11.43 -5.52 14.24
C SER A 143 -12.60 -5.85 13.29
N VAL A 144 -12.27 -6.18 12.04
CA VAL A 144 -13.26 -6.52 11.01
C VAL A 144 -13.93 -7.85 11.36
N GLN A 145 -15.24 -7.82 11.52
CA GLN A 145 -16.02 -9.03 11.87
C GLN A 145 -16.32 -9.91 10.66
N ASN A 146 -16.47 -9.31 9.48
CA ASN A 146 -16.80 -10.04 8.25
C ASN A 146 -15.86 -9.65 7.10
N PRO A 147 -14.70 -10.34 6.95
CA PRO A 147 -13.76 -10.11 5.85
C PRO A 147 -14.31 -10.51 4.46
N GLU A 148 -15.29 -11.41 4.38
CA GLU A 148 -15.90 -11.79 3.09
C GLU A 148 -16.62 -10.63 2.42
N LEU A 149 -17.16 -9.70 3.22
CA LEU A 149 -17.72 -8.47 2.68
C LEU A 149 -16.64 -7.57 2.06
N LEU A 150 -15.47 -7.42 2.69
CA LEU A 150 -14.34 -6.69 2.10
C LEU A 150 -13.96 -7.30 0.76
N TRP A 151 -13.84 -8.64 0.71
CA TRP A 151 -13.54 -9.35 -0.53
C TRP A 151 -14.58 -9.11 -1.62
N SER A 152 -15.86 -9.05 -1.23
CA SER A 152 -16.96 -8.78 -2.16
C SER A 152 -16.91 -7.35 -2.72
N LEU A 153 -16.59 -6.36 -1.89
CA LEU A 153 -16.36 -4.98 -2.33
C LEU A 153 -15.16 -4.89 -3.29
N VAL A 154 -14.05 -5.57 -3.00
CA VAL A 154 -12.89 -5.61 -3.91
C VAL A 154 -13.25 -6.20 -5.26
N LYS A 155 -14.00 -7.31 -5.30
CA LYS A 155 -14.47 -7.91 -6.56
C LYS A 155 -15.38 -6.95 -7.34
N LEU A 156 -16.29 -6.27 -6.66
CA LEU A 156 -17.22 -5.31 -7.28
C LEU A 156 -16.45 -4.15 -7.94
N ILE A 157 -15.52 -3.54 -7.19
CA ILE A 157 -14.70 -2.41 -7.67
C ILE A 157 -13.76 -2.87 -8.78
N GLY A 158 -13.12 -4.04 -8.63
CA GLY A 158 -12.20 -4.60 -9.62
C GLY A 158 -12.88 -4.97 -10.94
N ALA A 159 -14.17 -5.34 -10.91
CA ALA A 159 -14.96 -5.59 -12.12
C ALA A 159 -15.31 -4.30 -12.88
N LYS A 160 -15.36 -3.15 -12.20
CA LYS A 160 -15.69 -1.84 -12.77
C LYS A 160 -14.79 -0.73 -12.18
N PRO A 161 -13.51 -0.64 -12.60
CA PRO A 161 -12.63 0.44 -12.17
C PRO A 161 -13.25 1.81 -12.49
N GLY A 162 -13.22 2.74 -11.53
CA GLY A 162 -13.80 4.08 -11.70
C GLY A 162 -15.31 4.18 -11.44
N ILE A 163 -15.94 3.15 -10.88
CA ILE A 163 -17.35 3.18 -10.50
C ILE A 163 -17.66 4.26 -9.44
N TYR A 164 -18.77 4.97 -9.62
CA TYR A 164 -19.36 5.82 -8.59
C TYR A 164 -20.05 4.93 -7.55
N ILE A 165 -19.62 5.02 -6.29
CA ILE A 165 -20.21 4.23 -5.20
C ILE A 165 -21.30 5.06 -4.51
N ASP A 166 -22.56 4.68 -4.74
CA ASP A 166 -23.67 5.12 -3.90
C ASP A 166 -23.80 4.18 -2.70
N TYR A 167 -23.45 4.69 -1.53
CA TYR A 167 -23.52 3.95 -0.27
C TYR A 167 -24.93 3.42 0.02
N SER A 168 -25.97 4.20 -0.27
CA SER A 168 -27.35 3.86 0.07
C SER A 168 -27.86 2.72 -0.82
N HIS A 169 -27.56 2.78 -2.11
CA HIS A 169 -27.90 1.70 -3.03
C HIS A 169 -27.17 0.40 -2.66
N LEU A 170 -25.85 0.50 -2.42
CA LEU A 170 -25.04 -0.65 -2.04
C LEU A 170 -25.47 -1.26 -0.70
N SER A 171 -25.91 -0.41 0.24
CA SER A 171 -26.45 -0.83 1.53
C SER A 171 -27.74 -1.64 1.38
N GLN A 172 -28.63 -1.22 0.48
CA GLN A 172 -29.88 -1.92 0.20
C GLN A 172 -29.64 -3.26 -0.52
N GLU A 173 -28.76 -3.29 -1.52
CA GLU A 173 -28.47 -4.52 -2.27
C GLU A 173 -27.73 -5.58 -1.44
N ILE A 174 -26.75 -5.15 -0.62
CA ILE A 174 -25.93 -6.08 0.16
C ILE A 174 -26.53 -6.33 1.56
N GLY A 175 -27.48 -5.50 2.01
CA GLY A 175 -28.13 -5.62 3.32
C GLY A 175 -27.24 -5.17 4.49
N ILE A 176 -26.37 -4.19 4.27
CA ILE A 176 -25.33 -3.78 5.23
C ILE A 176 -25.36 -2.27 5.41
N SER A 177 -25.19 -1.78 6.64
CA SER A 177 -25.27 -0.34 6.92
C SER A 177 -24.29 0.50 6.09
N ASN A 178 -24.72 1.69 5.67
CA ASN A 178 -23.85 2.70 5.03
C ASN A 178 -22.54 2.94 5.82
N LYS A 179 -22.63 2.94 7.16
CA LYS A 179 -21.48 3.12 8.04
C LYS A 179 -20.45 2.00 7.89
N THR A 180 -20.91 0.75 7.80
CA THR A 180 -20.03 -0.41 7.60
C THR A 180 -19.35 -0.35 6.24
N ILE A 181 -20.10 -0.04 5.18
CA ILE A 181 -19.56 0.10 3.82
C ILE A 181 -18.49 1.19 3.77
N SER A 182 -18.80 2.38 4.31
CA SER A 182 -17.86 3.50 4.41
C SER A 182 -16.59 3.11 5.17
N SER A 183 -16.73 2.44 6.31
CA SER A 183 -15.58 1.96 7.10
C SER A 183 -14.74 0.96 6.29
N TYR A 184 -15.37 0.05 5.56
CA TYR A 184 -14.70 -0.98 4.79
C TYR A 184 -13.95 -0.40 3.59
N LEU A 185 -14.55 0.55 2.86
CA LEU A 185 -13.85 1.28 1.80
C LEU A 185 -12.65 2.06 2.34
N TYR A 186 -12.79 2.68 3.52
CA TYR A 186 -11.67 3.32 4.21
C TYR A 186 -10.56 2.30 4.54
N TYR A 187 -10.89 1.09 5.01
CA TYR A 187 -9.89 0.06 5.30
C TYR A 187 -9.15 -0.40 4.04
N LEU A 188 -9.88 -0.60 2.94
CA LEU A 188 -9.29 -0.96 1.64
C LEU A 188 -8.38 0.15 1.09
N GLU A 189 -8.74 1.41 1.28
CA GLU A 189 -7.93 2.56 0.89
C GLU A 189 -6.65 2.65 1.71
N GLU A 190 -6.77 2.47 3.03
CA GLU A 190 -5.62 2.48 3.91
C GLU A 190 -4.67 1.29 3.69
N ALA A 191 -5.20 0.16 3.19
CA ALA A 191 -4.44 -1.00 2.74
C ALA A 191 -3.85 -0.85 1.31
N PHE A 192 -4.03 0.31 0.66
CA PHE A 192 -3.64 0.59 -0.73
C PHE A 192 -4.27 -0.33 -1.80
N ILE A 193 -5.37 -1.01 -1.48
CA ILE A 193 -6.09 -1.87 -2.43
C ILE A 193 -6.96 -1.04 -3.37
N VAL A 194 -7.56 0.03 -2.85
CA VAL A 194 -8.37 0.98 -3.63
C VAL A 194 -7.91 2.40 -3.38
N LYS A 195 -8.27 3.30 -4.28
CA LYS A 195 -8.02 4.73 -4.11
C LYS A 195 -9.29 5.49 -4.45
N LYS A 196 -9.81 6.30 -3.53
CA LYS A 196 -10.92 7.20 -3.84
C LYS A 196 -10.41 8.35 -4.69
N VAL A 197 -11.15 8.68 -5.73
CA VAL A 197 -10.92 9.84 -6.57
C VAL A 197 -12.16 10.71 -6.47
N TYR A 198 -11.95 11.97 -6.14
CA TYR A 198 -13.01 12.95 -5.98
C TYR A 198 -13.14 13.80 -7.22
N ASN A 199 -14.37 14.21 -7.52
CA ASN A 199 -14.61 15.15 -8.61
C ASN A 199 -13.90 16.47 -8.32
N PHE A 200 -13.21 17.00 -9.33
CA PHE A 200 -12.65 18.33 -9.24
C PHE A 200 -13.80 19.34 -9.10
N SER A 201 -13.80 20.08 -8.00
CA SER A 201 -14.75 21.16 -7.76
C SER A 201 -13.99 22.40 -7.30
N THR A 202 -14.28 23.54 -7.90
CA THR A 202 -13.79 24.85 -7.46
C THR A 202 -14.56 25.38 -6.25
N ASN A 203 -15.67 24.74 -5.88
CA ASN A 203 -16.47 25.09 -4.72
C ASN A 203 -15.96 24.33 -3.48
N SER A 204 -15.58 25.07 -2.44
CA SER A 204 -15.11 24.53 -1.17
C SER A 204 -16.12 23.58 -0.51
N LEU A 205 -17.43 23.80 -0.69
CA LEU A 205 -18.48 22.87 -0.24
C LEU A 205 -18.56 21.58 -1.05
N GLY A 206 -18.23 21.63 -2.34
CA GLY A 206 -18.15 20.45 -3.22
C GLY A 206 -17.00 19.53 -2.81
N LEU A 207 -15.88 20.11 -2.37
CA LEU A 207 -14.72 19.37 -1.86
C LEU A 207 -15.02 18.66 -0.54
N ILE A 208 -15.80 19.27 0.37
CA ILE A 208 -16.19 18.64 1.65
C ILE A 208 -17.19 17.50 1.44
N LYS A 209 -18.13 17.65 0.48
CA LYS A 209 -19.11 16.58 0.16
C LYS A 209 -18.49 15.38 -0.54
N SER A 210 -17.31 15.56 -1.14
CA SER A 210 -16.60 14.46 -1.77
C SER A 210 -15.79 13.61 -0.79
N VAL A 211 -15.29 14.16 0.33
CA VAL A 211 -14.46 13.45 1.34
C VAL A 211 -15.27 12.47 2.18
#